data_AF-A0A536Y0C3-F1
#
_entry.id   AF-A0A536Y0C3-F1
#
_cell.length_a   1.000
_cell.length_b   1.000
_cell.length_c   1.000
_cell.angle_alpha   90.00
_cell.angle_beta   90.00
_cell.angle_gamma   90.00
#
_symmetry.space_group_name_H-M   'P 1'
#
loop_
_entity.id
_entity.type
_entity.pdbx_description
1 polymer ?
#
loop_
_entity_poly.entity_id
_entity_poly.type
_entity_poly.pdbx_seq_one_letter_code
_entity_poly.pdbx_strand_id
1 'polypeptide(L)'
;MDLAALRQEYMRAGLHEKDLHADPLAQFGSWFDEALQSGIALPNAMTLATATKKGRPSARAVLLKGFDALGFVFYTHYRSRKGRELEE
;
A
#
# COMPACT_ATOMS: atom_id res chain seq x y z
N MET A 1 -10.38 31.61 -7.97
CA MET A 1 -9.34 30.57 -8.13
C MET A 1 -10.08 29.28 -8.41
N ASP A 2 -9.92 28.74 -9.63
CA ASP A 2 -10.60 27.51 -10.03
C ASP A 2 -9.82 26.30 -9.49
N LEU A 3 -10.40 25.63 -8.48
CA LEU A 3 -9.80 24.46 -7.86
C LEU A 3 -9.82 23.23 -8.78
N ALA A 4 -10.71 23.20 -9.79
CA ALA A 4 -10.77 22.10 -10.75
C ALA A 4 -9.50 22.06 -11.63
N ALA A 5 -8.91 23.24 -11.91
CA ALA A 5 -7.66 23.37 -12.67
C ALA A 5 -6.41 22.87 -11.92
N LEU A 6 -6.50 22.56 -10.61
CA LEU A 6 -5.41 21.93 -9.85
C LEU A 6 -5.32 20.40 -10.07
N ARG A 7 -6.28 19.81 -10.78
CA ARG A 7 -6.29 18.38 -11.07
C ARG A 7 -5.15 18.04 -12.04
N GLN A 8 -4.10 17.42 -11.51
CA GLN A 8 -3.08 16.77 -12.32
C GLN A 8 -3.70 15.57 -13.05
N GLU A 9 -3.61 15.55 -14.38
CA GLU A 9 -3.93 14.37 -15.17
C GLU A 9 -2.83 13.32 -14.97
N TYR A 10 -3.12 12.31 -14.16
CA TYR A 10 -2.25 11.14 -13.93
C TYR A 10 -2.32 10.14 -15.11
N MET A 11 -2.30 10.61 -16.36
CA MET A 11 -2.40 9.76 -17.55
C MET A 11 -1.01 9.56 -18.18
N ARG A 12 -0.15 8.77 -17.52
CA ARG A 12 1.16 8.39 -18.09
C ARG A 12 1.10 7.11 -18.92
N ALA A 13 0.32 6.12 -18.48
CA ALA A 13 0.06 4.86 -19.17
C ALA A 13 -1.27 4.27 -18.68
N GLY A 14 -1.97 3.51 -19.53
CA GLY A 14 -3.18 2.78 -19.16
C GLY A 14 -2.86 1.47 -18.43
N LEU A 15 -3.82 0.94 -17.69
CA LEU A 15 -3.75 -0.38 -17.05
C LEU A 15 -4.68 -1.34 -17.79
N HIS A 16 -4.14 -2.37 -18.45
CA HIS A 16 -4.95 -3.39 -19.13
C HIS A 16 -4.69 -4.77 -18.51
N GLU A 17 -5.76 -5.56 -18.32
CA GLU A 17 -5.67 -6.90 -17.70
C GLU A 17 -4.69 -7.83 -18.42
N LYS A 18 -4.62 -7.74 -19.75
CA LYS A 18 -3.71 -8.53 -20.60
C LYS A 18 -2.22 -8.27 -20.31
N ASP A 19 -1.90 -7.13 -19.72
CA ASP A 19 -0.52 -6.72 -19.41
C ASP A 19 -0.14 -7.07 -17.96
N LEU A 20 -1.06 -7.70 -17.20
CA LEU A 20 -0.84 -8.06 -15.80
C LEU A 20 -0.35 -9.50 -15.64
N HIS A 21 0.50 -9.70 -14.64
CA HIS A 21 0.92 -11.01 -14.19
C HIS A 21 -0.26 -11.76 -13.53
N ALA A 22 -0.37 -13.06 -13.77
CA ALA A 22 -1.45 -13.89 -13.21
C ALA A 22 -1.34 -14.08 -11.69
N ASP A 23 -0.11 -14.12 -11.17
CA ASP A 23 0.18 -14.04 -9.74
C ASP A 23 0.20 -12.56 -9.28
N PRO A 24 -0.70 -12.14 -8.37
CA PRO A 24 -0.76 -10.76 -7.89
C PRO A 24 0.46 -10.32 -7.09
N LEU A 25 1.19 -11.23 -6.42
CA LEU A 25 2.39 -10.88 -5.67
C LEU A 25 3.58 -10.64 -6.59
N ALA A 26 3.67 -11.40 -7.69
CA ALA A 26 4.61 -11.11 -8.75
C ALA A 26 4.28 -9.76 -9.45
N GLN A 27 2.99 -9.48 -9.69
CA GLN A 27 2.57 -8.17 -10.22
C GLN A 27 2.96 -7.01 -9.28
N PHE A 28 2.74 -7.19 -7.98
CA PHE A 28 3.19 -6.23 -6.97
C PHE A 28 4.70 -6.01 -7.04
N GLY A 29 5.49 -7.07 -7.17
CA GLY A 29 6.95 -7.00 -7.30
C GLY A 29 7.38 -6.10 -8.46
N SER A 30 6.79 -6.30 -9.65
CA SER A 30 7.06 -5.45 -10.82
C SER A 30 6.77 -3.96 -10.55
N TRP A 31 5.60 -3.65 -9.98
CA TRP A 31 5.25 -2.26 -9.64
C TRP A 31 6.12 -1.67 -8.54
N PHE A 32 6.54 -2.48 -7.57
CA PHE A 32 7.41 -2.04 -6.50
C PHE A 32 8.80 -1.70 -7.02
N ASP A 33 9.34 -2.50 -7.96
CA ASP A 33 10.60 -2.22 -8.65
C ASP A 33 10.51 -0.95 -9.49
N GLU A 34 9.41 -0.72 -10.22
CA GLU A 34 9.16 0.55 -10.93
C GLU A 34 9.13 1.74 -9.97
N ALA A 35 8.47 1.61 -8.82
CA ALA A 35 8.44 2.65 -7.80
C ALA A 35 9.84 2.95 -7.25
N LEU A 36 10.66 1.93 -6.99
CA LEU A 36 12.06 2.11 -6.59
C LEU A 36 12.87 2.86 -7.65
N GLN A 37 12.69 2.52 -8.92
CA GLN A 37 13.41 3.13 -10.05
C GLN A 37 12.95 4.57 -10.34
N SER A 38 11.70 4.91 -10.02
CA SER A 38 11.15 6.25 -10.23
C SER A 38 11.72 7.32 -9.29
N GLY A 39 12.40 6.91 -8.22
CA GLY A 39 12.99 7.83 -7.24
C GLY A 39 11.98 8.52 -6.32
N ILE A 40 10.74 8.02 -6.22
CA ILE A 40 9.76 8.56 -5.27
C ILE A 40 10.23 8.36 -3.83
N ALA A 41 9.86 9.29 -2.95
CA ALA A 41 10.19 9.19 -1.54
C ALA A 41 9.39 8.07 -0.87
N LEU A 42 10.07 7.25 -0.06
CA LEU A 42 9.48 6.18 0.76
C LEU A 42 8.54 5.25 -0.04
N PRO A 43 9.01 4.59 -1.12
CA PRO A 43 8.18 3.72 -1.96
C PRO A 43 7.59 2.54 -1.17
N ASN A 44 8.19 2.19 -0.04
CA ASN A 44 7.70 1.15 0.88
C ASN A 44 6.76 1.67 1.98
N ALA A 45 6.39 2.96 1.98
CA ALA A 45 5.37 3.46 2.88
C ALA A 45 3.98 3.02 2.42
N MET A 46 3.19 2.50 3.35
CA MET A 46 1.81 2.07 3.08
C MET A 46 0.89 2.52 4.21
N THR A 47 -0.41 2.68 3.89
CA THR A 47 -1.44 2.95 4.91
C THR A 47 -2.05 1.64 5.37
N LEU A 48 -1.85 1.32 6.66
CA LEU A 48 -2.45 0.14 7.28
C LEU A 48 -3.74 0.52 8.00
N ALA A 49 -4.87 0.04 7.51
CA ALA A 49 -6.15 0.09 8.19
C ALA A 49 -6.35 -1.16 9.06
N THR A 50 -6.74 -0.96 10.31
CA THR A 50 -7.19 -2.00 11.24
C THR A 50 -8.54 -1.59 11.81
N ALA A 51 -9.30 -2.52 12.37
CA ALA A 51 -10.60 -2.23 12.98
C ALA A 51 -10.80 -3.05 14.25
N THR A 52 -11.61 -2.54 15.16
CA THR A 52 -12.08 -3.33 16.30
C THR A 52 -13.11 -4.37 15.86
N LYS A 53 -13.45 -5.34 16.71
CA LYS A 53 -14.57 -6.30 16.46
C LYS A 53 -15.92 -5.65 16.16
N LYS A 54 -16.12 -4.39 16.56
CA LYS A 54 -17.33 -3.61 16.25
C LYS A 54 -17.26 -2.91 14.89
N GLY A 55 -16.23 -3.18 14.09
CA GLY A 55 -16.02 -2.57 12.78
C GLY A 55 -15.61 -1.10 12.83
N ARG A 56 -15.05 -0.60 13.94
CA ARG A 56 -14.59 0.79 14.03
C ARG A 56 -13.17 0.91 13.47
N PRO A 57 -12.95 1.52 12.30
CA PRO A 57 -11.64 1.52 11.67
C PRO A 57 -10.68 2.54 12.29
N SER A 58 -9.40 2.30 12.08
CA SER A 58 -8.34 3.30 12.22
C SER A 58 -7.22 3.03 11.22
N ALA A 59 -6.62 4.10 10.69
CA ALA A 59 -5.58 4.03 9.66
C ALA A 59 -4.36 4.86 10.06
N ARG A 60 -3.18 4.44 9.59
CA ARG A 60 -1.90 5.12 9.80
C ARG A 60 -0.87 4.65 8.78
N ALA A 61 0.15 5.46 8.53
CA ALA A 61 1.31 5.03 7.78
C ALA A 61 2.15 4.01 8.57
N VAL A 62 2.63 2.98 7.87
CA VAL A 62 3.65 2.02 8.31
C VAL A 62 4.62 1.79 7.15
N LEU A 63 5.76 1.15 7.43
CA LEU A 63 6.71 0.76 6.39
C LEU A 63 6.56 -0.73 6.11
N LEU A 64 6.37 -1.06 4.83
CA LEU A 64 6.54 -2.40 4.31
C LEU A 64 8.01 -2.79 4.46
N LYS A 65 8.25 -4.00 4.98
CA LYS A 65 9.59 -4.54 5.28
C LYS A 65 9.96 -5.74 4.43
N GLY A 66 8.97 -6.39 3.82
CA GLY A 66 9.16 -7.47 2.87
C GLY A 66 7.82 -7.93 2.33
N PHE A 67 7.86 -8.74 1.30
CA PHE A 67 6.73 -9.51 0.81
C PHE A 67 7.25 -10.81 0.21
N ASP A 68 6.47 -11.88 0.33
CA ASP A 68 6.76 -13.18 -0.23
C ASP A 68 5.44 -13.87 -0.62
N ALA A 69 5.49 -15.16 -0.96
CA ALA A 69 4.32 -15.94 -1.35
C ALA A 69 3.18 -15.98 -0.29
N LEU A 70 3.46 -15.62 0.97
CA LEU A 70 2.48 -15.54 2.06
C LEU A 70 1.88 -14.13 2.23
N GLY A 71 2.42 -13.12 1.54
CA GLY A 71 1.89 -11.76 1.54
C GLY A 71 2.89 -10.72 2.03
N PHE A 72 2.40 -9.72 2.76
CA PHE A 72 3.15 -8.51 3.10
C PHE A 72 3.59 -8.49 4.57
N VAL A 73 4.83 -8.07 4.83
CA VAL A 73 5.43 -8.04 6.16
C VAL A 73 5.70 -6.61 6.61
N PHE A 74 5.28 -6.27 7.83
CA PHE A 74 5.62 -5.02 8.51
C PHE A 74 5.88 -5.27 10.00
N TYR A 75 6.61 -4.36 10.65
CA TYR A 75 6.87 -4.43 12.09
C TYR A 75 6.19 -3.28 12.82
N THR A 76 5.72 -3.54 14.04
CA THR A 76 5.10 -2.52 14.91
C THR A 76 5.19 -2.92 16.38
N HIS A 77 4.77 -2.03 17.28
CA HIS A 77 4.63 -2.37 18.70
C HIS A 77 3.33 -3.14 18.94
N TYR A 78 3.43 -4.33 19.54
CA TYR A 78 2.28 -5.17 19.92
C TYR A 78 1.27 -4.44 20.81
N ARG A 79 1.75 -3.63 21.76
CA ARG A 79 0.90 -2.82 22.66
C ARG A 79 0.33 -1.56 22.02
N SER A 80 0.54 -1.31 20.73
CA SER A 80 -0.08 -0.16 20.06
C SER A 80 -1.56 -0.44 19.77
N ARG A 81 -2.32 0.62 19.43
CA ARG A 81 -3.73 0.48 19.05
C ARG A 81 -3.94 -0.55 17.93
N LYS A 82 -3.13 -0.49 16.86
CA LYS A 82 -3.23 -1.42 15.73
C LYS A 82 -2.85 -2.87 16.11
N GLY A 83 -1.91 -3.04 17.05
CA GLY A 83 -1.51 -4.35 17.53
C GLY A 83 -2.64 -5.03 18.29
N ARG A 84 -3.28 -4.30 19.22
CA ARG A 84 -4.49 -4.77 19.90
C ARG A 84 -5.65 -5.06 18.93
N GLU A 85 -5.90 -4.17 17.97
CA GLU A 85 -6.96 -4.37 16.97
C GLU A 85 -6.72 -5.61 16.06
N LEU A 86 -5.47 -6.04 15.86
CA LEU A 86 -5.13 -7.26 15.09
C LEU A 86 -5.16 -8.56 15.91
N GLU A 87 -5.00 -8.45 17.23
CA GLU A 87 -5.00 -9.59 18.16
C GLU A 87 -6.42 -9.98 18.61
N GLU A 88 -7.37 -9.04 18.54
CA GLU A 88 -8.78 -9.24 18.89
C GLU A 88 -9.42 -10.45 18.18
#